data_AF-A0A5E3WVR0-F1
#
_entry.id   AF-A0A5E3WVR0-F1
#
_cell.length_a   1.000
_cell.length_b   1.000
_cell.length_c   1.000
_cell.angle_alpha   90.00
_cell.angle_beta   90.00
_cell.angle_gamma   90.00
#
_symmetry.space_group_name_H-M   'P 1'
#
loop_
_entity.id
_entity.type
_entity.pdbx_description
1 polymer ?
#
loop_
_entity_poly.entity_id
_entity_poly.type
_entity_poly.pdbx_seq_one_letter_code
_entity_poly.pdbx_strand_id
1 'polypeptide(L)'
;MSQTSGAAGAAIRLIWKCTKPRDATVVSLCENLMLAAARKYNMDCAVIRASVHSTTRQGGKRVQTVPHITGDIVDLKRNVGYALHYNLQPDQRTPTAGSTSAPNPEVWQLTHKDNKGFVLVQEDGTEENHDMEGVE
;
A
#
# COMPACT_ATOMS: atom_id res chain seq x y z
N MET A 1 4.86 26.21 33.31
CA MET A 1 4.09 25.80 32.13
C MET A 1 5.04 25.03 31.23
N SER A 2 5.01 23.69 31.29
CA SER A 2 5.92 22.86 30.49
C SER A 2 5.34 22.67 29.11
N GLN A 3 5.96 23.27 28.09
CA GLN A 3 5.68 22.95 26.70
C GLN A 3 6.28 21.58 26.40
N THR A 4 5.43 20.58 26.23
CA THR A 4 5.80 19.33 25.58
C THR A 4 6.02 19.61 24.10
N SER A 5 7.29 19.74 23.71
CA SER A 5 7.73 19.64 22.33
C SER A 5 7.39 18.23 21.82
N GLY A 6 6.22 18.08 21.22
CA GLY A 6 5.89 16.89 20.44
C GLY A 6 6.91 16.79 19.31
N ALA A 7 7.74 15.75 19.33
CA ALA A 7 8.64 15.44 18.24
C ALA A 7 7.82 15.41 16.95
N ALA A 8 8.12 16.31 16.01
CA ALA A 8 7.56 16.24 14.67
C ALA A 8 8.02 14.90 14.07
N GLY A 9 7.12 13.92 14.01
CA GLY A 9 7.39 12.66 13.33
C GLY A 9 7.87 12.95 11.91
N ALA A 10 8.91 12.27 11.46
CA ALA A 10 9.47 12.46 10.13
C ALA A 10 8.33 12.39 9.08
N ALA A 11 8.35 13.31 8.11
CA ALA A 11 7.33 13.33 7.07
C ALA A 11 7.40 12.03 6.25
N ILE A 12 6.25 11.38 6.06
CA ILE A 12 6.15 10.15 5.26
C ILE A 12 6.25 10.52 3.78
N ARG A 13 7.17 9.92 3.03
CA ARG A 13 7.31 10.09 1.58
C ARG A 13 6.20 9.35 0.87
N LEU A 14 5.45 10.02 0.00
CA LEU A 14 4.37 9.43 -0.79
C LEU A 14 4.76 9.34 -2.26
N ILE A 15 4.63 8.15 -2.86
CA ILE A 15 5.04 7.88 -4.25
C ILE A 15 3.85 7.30 -5.02
N TRP A 16 3.61 7.81 -6.23
CA TRP A 16 2.67 7.23 -7.19
C TRP A 16 3.43 6.42 -8.23
N LYS A 17 3.16 5.11 -8.33
CA LYS A 17 3.72 4.22 -9.36
C LYS A 17 2.76 3.95 -10.52
N CYS A 18 1.46 4.22 -10.31
CA CYS A 18 0.46 4.26 -11.37
C CYS A 18 0.21 5.68 -11.87
N THR A 19 -0.54 5.79 -12.98
CA THR A 19 -1.08 7.06 -13.45
C THR A 19 -1.99 7.66 -12.38
N LYS A 20 -1.64 8.86 -11.89
CA LYS A 20 -2.44 9.58 -10.92
C LYS A 20 -3.82 9.93 -11.51
N PRO A 21 -4.94 9.60 -10.83
CA PRO A 21 -6.28 9.94 -11.29
C PRO A 21 -6.51 11.46 -11.40
N ARG A 22 -7.42 11.87 -12.30
CA ARG A 22 -7.84 13.27 -12.42
C ARG A 22 -8.88 13.67 -11.36
N ASP A 23 -9.64 12.72 -10.86
CA ASP A 23 -10.65 12.95 -9.81
C ASP A 23 -9.94 13.20 -8.47
N ALA A 24 -10.07 14.43 -7.95
CA ALA A 24 -9.42 14.86 -6.71
C ALA A 24 -9.88 14.04 -5.49
N THR A 25 -11.13 13.60 -5.45
CA THR A 25 -11.64 12.76 -4.36
C THR A 25 -10.98 11.38 -4.37
N VAL A 26 -10.76 10.79 -5.54
CA VAL A 26 -10.06 9.50 -5.67
C VAL A 26 -8.58 9.65 -5.28
N VAL A 27 -7.95 10.76 -5.67
CA VAL A 27 -6.59 11.10 -5.21
C VAL A 27 -6.56 11.15 -3.69
N SER A 28 -7.40 11.98 -3.06
CA SER A 28 -7.43 12.10 -1.60
C SER A 28 -7.70 10.78 -0.90
N LEU A 29 -8.57 9.93 -1.44
CA LEU A 29 -8.81 8.59 -0.89
C LEU A 29 -7.52 7.75 -0.88
N CYS A 30 -6.84 7.63 -2.03
CA CYS A 30 -5.61 6.83 -2.14
C CYS A 30 -4.52 7.33 -1.19
N GLU A 31 -4.29 8.65 -1.17
CA GLU A 31 -3.25 9.26 -0.36
C GLU A 31 -3.56 9.10 1.15
N ASN A 32 -4.81 9.33 1.56
CA ASN A 32 -5.21 9.18 2.95
C ASN A 32 -5.09 7.75 3.46
N LEU A 33 -5.52 6.76 2.66
CA LEU A 33 -5.42 5.34 3.04
C LEU A 33 -3.95 4.93 3.23
N MET A 34 -3.10 5.25 2.25
CA MET A 34 -1.68 4.86 2.31
C MET A 34 -0.91 5.59 3.41
N LEU A 35 -1.15 6.89 3.60
CA LEU A 35 -0.52 7.64 4.68
C LEU A 35 -1.00 7.17 6.06
N ALA A 36 -2.30 6.85 6.21
CA ALA A 36 -2.82 6.30 7.45
C ALA A 36 -2.18 4.93 7.78
N ALA A 37 -2.03 4.06 6.77
CA ALA A 37 -1.33 2.79 6.93
C ALA A 37 0.13 2.98 7.32
N ALA A 38 0.88 3.82 6.61
CA ALA A 38 2.28 4.09 6.92
C ALA A 38 2.44 4.61 8.36
N ARG A 39 1.57 5.52 8.81
CA ARG A 39 1.56 5.97 10.22
C ARG A 39 1.27 4.83 11.19
N LYS A 40 0.26 4.00 10.91
CA LYS A 40 -0.14 2.87 11.76
C LYS A 40 1.00 1.87 11.96
N TYR A 41 1.78 1.59 10.92
CA TYR A 41 2.90 0.65 10.97
C TYR A 41 4.27 1.33 11.20
N ASN A 42 4.28 2.63 11.49
CA ASN A 42 5.50 3.42 11.70
C ASN A 42 6.49 3.30 10.53
N MET A 43 6.02 3.46 9.30
CA MET A 43 6.80 3.40 8.05
C MET A 43 7.13 4.80 7.55
N ASP A 44 8.25 4.95 6.81
CA ASP A 44 8.74 6.24 6.32
C ASP A 44 8.35 6.52 4.87
N CYS A 45 7.89 5.51 4.13
CA CYS A 45 7.43 5.65 2.76
C CYS A 45 6.12 4.90 2.51
N ALA A 46 5.27 5.51 1.68
CA ALA A 46 4.02 4.97 1.18
C ALA A 46 4.02 5.03 -0.35
N VAL A 47 3.61 3.94 -0.99
CA VAL A 47 3.60 3.79 -2.45
C VAL A 47 2.21 3.39 -2.91
N ILE A 48 1.63 4.15 -3.83
CA ILE A 48 0.39 3.80 -4.50
C ILE A 48 0.74 3.06 -5.79
N ARG A 49 0.53 1.74 -5.80
CA ARG A 49 0.87 0.84 -6.92
C ARG A 49 -0.22 0.82 -7.97
N ALA A 50 -1.48 0.77 -7.56
CA ALA A 50 -2.63 0.95 -8.42
C ALA A 50 -3.72 1.74 -7.70
N SER A 51 -4.29 2.73 -8.39
CA SER A 51 -5.45 3.46 -7.92
C SER A 51 -6.69 2.56 -7.95
N VAL A 52 -7.89 3.13 -7.77
CA VAL A 52 -9.14 2.38 -7.93
C VAL A 52 -9.18 1.62 -9.25
N HIS A 53 -9.30 0.30 -9.17
CA HIS A 53 -9.45 -0.60 -10.29
C HIS A 53 -10.29 -1.82 -9.87
N SER A 54 -10.72 -2.65 -10.83
CA SER A 54 -11.61 -3.79 -10.56
C SER A 54 -11.19 -5.04 -11.32
N THR A 55 -9.89 -5.18 -11.60
CA THR A 55 -9.36 -6.35 -12.29
C THR A 55 -7.99 -6.73 -11.76
N THR A 56 -7.72 -8.03 -11.60
CA THR A 56 -6.38 -8.56 -11.30
C THR A 56 -5.95 -9.58 -12.36
N ARG A 57 -4.68 -10.02 -12.31
CA ARG A 57 -4.18 -11.13 -13.14
C ARG A 57 -4.06 -12.38 -12.29
N GLN A 58 -4.77 -13.44 -12.68
CA GLN A 58 -4.68 -14.76 -12.04
C GLN A 58 -4.38 -15.80 -13.12
N GLY A 59 -3.27 -16.55 -12.96
CA GLY A 59 -2.83 -17.54 -13.95
C GLY A 59 -2.62 -16.96 -15.36
N GLY A 60 -2.13 -15.71 -15.45
CA GLY A 60 -1.93 -15.00 -16.72
C GLY A 60 -3.21 -14.42 -17.36
N LYS A 61 -4.40 -14.69 -16.81
CA LYS A 61 -5.68 -14.15 -17.32
C LYS A 61 -6.13 -12.97 -16.48
N ARG A 62 -6.73 -11.97 -17.12
CA ARG A 62 -7.38 -10.85 -16.43
C ARG A 62 -8.73 -11.33 -15.90
N VAL A 63 -8.96 -11.17 -14.60
CA VAL A 63 -10.22 -11.52 -13.93
C VAL A 63 -10.84 -10.28 -13.30
N GLN A 64 -12.16 -10.20 -13.31
CA GLN A 64 -12.90 -9.12 -12.67
C GLN A 64 -12.93 -9.34 -11.15
N THR A 65 -12.75 -8.27 -10.39
CA THR A 65 -12.77 -8.28 -8.93
C THR A 65 -13.72 -7.19 -8.42
N VAL A 66 -13.91 -7.15 -7.10
CA VAL A 66 -14.46 -5.94 -6.45
C VAL A 66 -13.50 -4.75 -6.68
N PRO A 67 -14.00 -3.51 -6.63
CA PRO A 67 -13.14 -2.34 -6.75
C PRO A 67 -12.14 -2.28 -5.60
N HIS A 68 -10.89 -1.97 -5.89
CA HIS A 68 -9.81 -1.98 -4.91
C HIS A 68 -8.67 -1.03 -5.24
N ILE A 69 -7.85 -0.74 -4.24
CA ILE A 69 -6.60 0.03 -4.32
C ILE A 69 -5.48 -0.87 -3.79
N THR A 70 -4.32 -0.86 -4.45
CA THR A 70 -3.11 -1.56 -3.97
C THR A 70 -1.96 -0.59 -3.76
N GLY A 71 -1.15 -0.88 -2.76
CA GLY A 71 0.03 -0.08 -2.44
C GLY A 71 0.97 -0.82 -1.51
N ASP A 72 2.10 -0.19 -1.24
CA ASP A 72 3.12 -0.70 -0.32
C ASP A 72 3.44 0.38 0.72
N ILE A 73 3.78 -0.03 1.93
CA ILE A 73 4.39 0.84 2.94
C ILE A 73 5.71 0.23 3.37
N VAL A 74 6.77 1.03 3.39
CA VAL A 74 8.12 0.55 3.66
C VAL A 74 8.85 1.47 4.62
N ASP A 75 9.79 0.89 5.36
CA ASP A 75 10.85 1.60 6.05
C ASP A 75 12.17 1.23 5.40
N LEU A 76 12.73 2.19 4.66
CA LEU A 76 13.94 1.99 3.88
C LEU A 76 15.19 1.81 4.76
N LYS A 77 15.17 2.31 6.00
CA LYS A 77 16.32 2.17 6.92
C LYS A 77 16.32 0.81 7.60
N ARG A 78 15.14 0.29 7.93
CA ARG A 78 14.96 -1.01 8.59
C ARG A 78 14.83 -2.16 7.59
N ASN A 79 14.70 -1.88 6.29
CA ASN A 79 14.48 -2.89 5.25
C ASN A 79 13.27 -3.78 5.54
N VAL A 80 12.19 -3.17 6.04
CA VAL A 80 10.92 -3.84 6.31
C VAL A 80 9.79 -3.16 5.55
N GLY A 81 8.77 -3.91 5.18
CA GLY A 81 7.61 -3.34 4.49
C GLY A 81 6.40 -4.24 4.51
N TYR A 82 5.30 -3.71 4.01
CA TYR A 82 4.05 -4.42 3.84
C TYR A 82 3.38 -4.03 2.52
N ALA A 83 2.86 -5.03 1.81
CA ALA A 83 1.91 -4.84 0.73
C ALA A 83 0.51 -4.69 1.31
N LEU A 84 -0.26 -3.77 0.76
CA LEU A 84 -1.60 -3.40 1.20
C LEU A 84 -2.59 -3.56 0.05
N HIS A 85 -3.74 -4.15 0.36
CA HIS A 85 -4.87 -4.25 -0.55
C HIS A 85 -6.14 -3.77 0.14
N TYR A 86 -6.72 -2.69 -0.39
CA TYR A 86 -7.95 -2.10 0.12
C TYR A 86 -9.11 -2.45 -0.80
N ASN A 87 -10.04 -3.27 -0.33
CA ASN A 87 -11.32 -3.47 -1.01
C ASN A 87 -12.22 -2.26 -0.78
N LEU A 88 -12.97 -1.86 -1.80
CA LEU A 88 -13.88 -0.73 -1.79
C LEU A 88 -15.32 -1.19 -2.02
N GLN A 89 -16.26 -0.39 -1.54
CA GLN A 89 -17.66 -0.51 -1.89
C GLN A 89 -17.87 -0.27 -3.39
N PRO A 90 -19.02 -0.67 -3.96
CA PRO A 90 -19.34 -0.41 -5.36
C PRO A 90 -19.29 1.07 -5.77
N ASP A 91 -19.38 1.99 -4.81
CA ASP A 91 -19.24 3.43 -5.01
C ASP A 91 -17.81 3.87 -5.37
N GLN A 92 -16.82 2.98 -5.27
CA GLN A 92 -15.41 3.22 -5.57
C GLN A 92 -14.74 4.32 -4.73
N ARG A 93 -15.40 4.77 -3.66
CA ARG A 93 -14.98 5.92 -2.84
C ARG A 93 -14.87 5.58 -1.37
N THR A 94 -15.50 4.48 -0.95
CA THR A 94 -15.55 4.07 0.45
C THR A 94 -14.89 2.71 0.62
N PRO A 95 -13.89 2.56 1.50
CA PRO A 95 -13.36 1.24 1.85
C PRO A 95 -14.45 0.35 2.43
N THR A 96 -14.42 -0.94 2.11
CA THR A 96 -15.28 -1.91 2.80
C THR A 96 -14.91 -2.01 4.28
N ALA A 97 -15.88 -2.32 5.14
CA ALA A 97 -15.57 -2.59 6.53
C ALA A 97 -14.75 -3.89 6.64
N GLY A 98 -13.61 -3.85 7.33
CA GLY A 98 -12.82 -5.04 7.63
C GLY A 98 -13.43 -5.86 8.75
N SER A 99 -13.20 -7.17 8.73
CA SER A 99 -13.52 -8.10 9.81
C SER A 99 -12.30 -8.95 10.16
N THR A 100 -12.38 -9.75 11.24
CA THR A 100 -11.29 -10.67 11.60
C THR A 100 -11.02 -11.72 10.52
N SER A 101 -12.04 -12.19 9.81
CA SER A 101 -11.91 -13.20 8.75
C SER A 101 -11.67 -12.62 7.36
N ALA A 102 -11.89 -11.32 7.17
CA ALA A 102 -11.65 -10.59 5.93
C ALA A 102 -11.18 -9.17 6.27
N PRO A 103 -9.91 -9.00 6.67
CA PRO A 103 -9.39 -7.70 7.07
C PRO A 103 -9.41 -6.72 5.89
N ASN A 104 -9.57 -5.43 6.19
CA ASN A 104 -9.42 -4.37 5.20
C ASN A 104 -8.65 -3.19 5.84
N PRO A 105 -7.41 -2.89 5.42
CA PRO A 105 -6.70 -3.56 4.33
C PRO A 105 -6.35 -5.01 4.65
N GLU A 106 -6.26 -5.82 3.61
CA GLU A 106 -5.46 -7.04 3.63
C GLU A 106 -3.99 -6.61 3.61
N VAL A 107 -3.17 -7.26 4.44
CA VAL A 107 -1.78 -6.87 4.66
C VAL A 107 -0.89 -8.09 4.55
N TRP A 108 0.13 -8.01 3.70
CA TRP A 108 1.15 -9.04 3.59
C TRP A 108 2.53 -8.46 3.85
N GLN A 109 3.38 -9.20 4.55
CA GLN A 109 4.73 -8.76 4.85
C GLN A 109 5.61 -8.81 3.60
N LEU A 110 6.36 -7.74 3.37
CA LEU A 110 7.42 -7.69 2.36
C LEU A 110 8.76 -8.01 3.00
N THR A 111 9.55 -8.81 2.32
CA THR A 111 10.93 -9.12 2.71
C THR A 111 11.87 -8.36 1.78
N HIS A 112 12.82 -7.62 2.33
CA HIS A 112 13.89 -7.05 1.51
C HIS A 112 14.89 -8.14 1.12
N LYS A 113 15.20 -8.26 -0.17
CA LYS A 113 16.21 -9.17 -0.71
C LYS A 113 17.28 -8.39 -1.46
N ASP A 114 18.53 -8.78 -1.24
CA ASP A 114 19.68 -8.21 -1.92
C ASP A 114 19.50 -8.29 -3.43
N ASN A 115 19.78 -7.19 -4.12
CA ASN A 115 19.66 -7.00 -5.57
C ASN A 115 18.23 -7.12 -6.17
N LYS A 116 17.19 -7.30 -5.34
CA LYS A 116 15.77 -7.33 -5.78
C LYS A 116 14.88 -6.30 -5.06
N GLY A 117 15.36 -5.69 -3.99
CA GLY A 117 14.54 -4.78 -3.18
C GLY A 117 13.48 -5.54 -2.38
N PHE A 118 12.28 -4.96 -2.22
CA PHE A 118 11.19 -5.58 -1.48
C PHE A 118 10.44 -6.61 -2.34
N VAL A 119 10.33 -7.84 -1.83
CA VAL A 119 9.59 -8.94 -2.46
C VAL A 119 8.48 -9.45 -1.56
N LEU A 120 7.38 -9.86 -2.19
CA LEU A 120 6.34 -10.63 -1.54
C LEU A 120 6.71 -12.11 -1.67
N VAL A 121 6.79 -12.82 -0.55
CA VAL A 121 7.00 -14.28 -0.53
C VAL A 121 5.67 -14.92 -0.19
N GLN A 122 5.11 -15.67 -1.14
CA GLN A 122 3.85 -16.40 -0.93
C GLN A 122 4.09 -17.67 -0.09
N GLU A 123 3.02 -18.22 0.48
CA GLU A 123 3.09 -19.43 1.32
C GLU A 123 3.65 -20.66 0.57
N ASP A 124 3.49 -20.72 -0.74
CA ASP A 124 4.03 -21.77 -1.62
C ASP A 124 5.51 -21.58 -1.98
N GLY A 125 6.15 -20.53 -1.45
CA GLY A 125 7.54 -20.18 -1.72
C GLY A 125 7.75 -19.42 -3.03
N THR A 126 6.70 -19.10 -3.79
CA THR A 126 6.82 -18.24 -4.98
C THR A 126 7.13 -16.80 -4.58
N GLU A 127 7.96 -16.15 -5.39
CA GLU A 127 8.38 -14.76 -5.21
C GLU A 127 7.67 -13.88 -6.22
N GLU A 128 7.01 -12.83 -5.74
CA GLU A 128 6.54 -11.73 -6.59
C GLU A 128 7.38 -10.49 -6.29
N ASN A 129 8.11 -10.02 -7.30
CA ASN A 129 8.90 -8.80 -7.18
C ASN A 129 7.96 -7.59 -7.08
N HIS A 130 8.01 -6.89 -5.95
CA HIS A 130 7.35 -5.60 -5.78
C HIS A 130 8.35 -4.48 -6.07
N ASP A 131 9.07 -4.60 -7.21
CA ASP A 131 10.22 -3.76 -7.55
C ASP A 131 9.95 -2.29 -7.24
N MET A 132 10.76 -1.77 -6.32
CA MET A 132 10.81 -0.37 -5.87
C MET A 132 11.86 0.40 -6.68
N GLU A 133 12.09 0.04 -7.94
CA GLU A 133 13.05 0.74 -8.80
C GLU A 133 12.70 2.25 -8.86
N GLY A 134 13.62 3.11 -8.44
CA GLY A 134 13.45 4.56 -8.44
C GLY A 134 13.03 5.20 -7.12
N VAL A 135 13.17 4.52 -5.98
CA VAL A 135 13.23 5.18 -4.66
C VAL A 135 14.69 5.41 -4.29
N GLU A 136 15.33 6.30 -5.06
CA GLU A 136 16.56 6.98 -4.62
C GLU A 136 16.22 8.08 -3.60
#